data_AF-A0A090WEW7-F1
#
_entry.id   AF-A0A090WEW7-F1
#
_cell.length_a   1.000
_cell.length_b   1.000
_cell.length_c   1.000
_cell.angle_alpha   90.00
_cell.angle_beta   90.00
_cell.angle_gamma   90.00
#
_symmetry.space_group_name_H-M   'P 1'
#
loop_
_entity.id
_entity.type
_entity.pdbx_description
1 polymer ?
#
loop_
_entity_poly.entity_id
_entity_poly.type
_entity_poly.pdbx_seq_one_letter_code
_entity_poly.pdbx_strand_id
1 'polypeptide(L)'
;MSIKSFAAKVFAAIIDRQTRKWSTQPVATQEKVFKHLIKTARDTAFGKSHSFQDIDSHATFIEKVPVRDYEELRPFVDRVVAGESDILWPGKPLYYAKTSGTTSGAKYIPITKESMPEHVNAARNAILSYIHETGKAAFVDHKMIFLQGSPEMEDKNGVQLGRLSGIVAHYVPGYLQKNRLRPGKLTVLKIGKLR
;
A
#
# COMPACT_ATOMS: atom_id res chain seq x y z
N MET A 1 -8.66 10.67 31.94
CA MET A 1 -8.58 10.17 30.54
C MET A 1 -9.14 11.25 29.63
N SER A 2 -8.41 11.69 28.60
CA SER A 2 -8.93 12.73 27.69
C SER A 2 -10.08 12.20 26.83
N ILE A 3 -10.90 13.09 26.28
CA ILE A 3 -11.96 12.74 25.31
C ILE A 3 -11.36 12.00 24.10
N LYS A 4 -10.17 12.41 23.64
CA LYS A 4 -9.48 11.77 22.51
C LYS A 4 -9.02 10.35 22.86
N SER A 5 -8.42 10.17 24.04
CA SER A 5 -7.99 8.86 24.54
C SER A 5 -9.18 7.91 24.71
N PHE A 6 -10.32 8.41 25.22
CA PHE A 6 -11.54 7.61 25.34
C PHE A 6 -12.11 7.24 23.96
N ALA A 7 -12.28 8.21 23.06
CA ALA A 7 -12.78 7.97 21.71
C ALA A 7 -11.86 7.01 20.92
N ALA A 8 -10.54 7.12 21.09
CA ALA A 8 -9.57 6.22 20.46
C ALA A 8 -9.74 4.77 20.92
N LYS A 9 -10.02 4.53 22.22
CA LYS A 9 -10.31 3.18 22.73
C LYS A 9 -11.60 2.61 22.16
N VAL A 10 -12.67 3.40 22.10
CA VAL A 10 -13.94 2.98 21.48
C VAL A 10 -13.72 2.64 20.01
N PHE A 11 -13.02 3.50 19.27
CA PHE A 11 -12.74 3.27 17.87
C PHE A 11 -11.84 2.04 17.65
N ALA A 12 -10.86 1.83 18.53
CA ALA A 12 -10.01 0.66 18.52
C ALA A 12 -10.81 -0.65 18.68
N ALA A 13 -11.78 -0.70 19.60
CA ALA A 13 -12.66 -1.85 19.76
C ALA A 13 -13.52 -2.13 18.51
N ILE A 14 -14.01 -1.07 17.84
CA ILE A 14 -14.77 -1.22 16.59
C ILE A 14 -13.88 -1.81 15.49
N ILE A 15 -12.67 -1.28 15.30
CA ILE A 15 -11.74 -1.75 14.27
C ILE A 15 -11.24 -3.17 14.57
N ASP A 16 -10.98 -3.50 15.83
CA ASP A 16 -10.64 -4.87 16.23
C ASP A 16 -11.77 -5.84 15.87
N ARG A 17 -13.03 -5.49 16.17
CA ARG A 17 -14.19 -6.31 15.80
C ARG A 17 -14.31 -6.50 14.29
N GLN A 18 -14.09 -5.44 13.51
CA GLN A 18 -14.08 -5.53 12.04
C GLN A 18 -12.94 -6.43 11.54
N THR A 19 -11.77 -6.32 12.16
CA THR A 19 -10.59 -7.13 11.84
C THR A 19 -10.84 -8.61 12.12
N ARG A 20 -11.32 -8.93 13.32
CA ARG A 20 -11.68 -10.29 13.74
C ARG A 20 -12.71 -10.95 12.82
N LYS A 21 -13.65 -10.17 12.26
CA LYS A 21 -14.67 -10.71 11.36
C LYS A 21 -14.06 -11.42 10.15
N TRP A 22 -13.00 -10.87 9.56
CA TRP A 22 -12.34 -11.51 8.41
C TRP A 22 -11.15 -12.37 8.84
N SER A 23 -10.41 -11.98 9.89
CA SER A 23 -9.20 -12.71 10.30
C SER A 23 -9.49 -14.06 10.96
N THR A 24 -10.67 -14.25 11.55
CA THR A 24 -11.11 -15.55 12.10
C THR A 24 -11.59 -16.54 11.03
N GLN A 25 -11.76 -16.08 9.79
CA GLN A 25 -12.12 -16.92 8.64
C GLN A 25 -11.08 -16.73 7.52
N PRO A 26 -9.79 -17.07 7.76
CA PRO A 26 -8.70 -16.70 6.87
C PRO A 26 -8.84 -17.34 5.48
N VAL A 27 -9.19 -18.62 5.40
CA VAL A 27 -9.36 -19.34 4.12
C VAL A 27 -10.47 -18.72 3.27
N ALA A 28 -11.67 -18.53 3.84
CA ALA A 28 -12.79 -17.93 3.13
C ALA A 28 -12.53 -16.48 2.73
N THR A 29 -11.76 -15.74 3.54
CA THR A 29 -11.37 -14.36 3.23
C THR A 29 -10.37 -14.31 2.06
N GLN A 30 -9.33 -15.15 2.08
CA GLN A 30 -8.37 -15.25 0.99
C GLN A 30 -9.03 -15.69 -0.31
N GLU A 31 -9.96 -16.66 -0.25
CA GLU A 31 -10.70 -17.12 -1.43
C GLU A 31 -11.53 -15.99 -2.07
N LYS A 32 -12.16 -15.13 -1.25
CA LYS A 32 -12.89 -13.96 -1.76
C LYS A 32 -11.96 -12.96 -2.44
N VAL A 33 -10.81 -12.67 -1.83
CA VAL A 33 -9.80 -11.78 -2.41
C VAL A 33 -9.28 -12.37 -3.72
N PHE A 34 -8.91 -13.65 -3.73
CA PHE A 34 -8.46 -14.37 -4.91
C PHE A 34 -9.47 -14.27 -6.07
N LYS A 35 -10.73 -14.65 -5.84
CA LYS A 35 -11.78 -14.55 -6.86
C LYS A 35 -11.96 -13.14 -7.38
N HIS A 36 -11.91 -12.14 -6.50
CA HIS A 36 -12.00 -10.74 -6.89
C HIS A 36 -10.83 -10.32 -7.78
N LEU A 37 -9.59 -10.66 -7.41
CA LEU A 37 -8.39 -10.31 -8.17
C LEU A 37 -8.37 -10.97 -9.55
N ILE A 38 -8.63 -12.28 -9.63
CA ILE A 38 -8.66 -13.02 -10.90
C ILE A 38 -9.75 -12.48 -11.83
N LYS A 39 -10.97 -12.29 -11.30
CA LYS A 39 -12.09 -11.75 -12.09
C LYS A 39 -11.80 -10.34 -12.61
N THR A 40 -11.23 -9.48 -11.77
CA THR A 40 -10.99 -8.07 -12.12
C THR A 40 -9.86 -7.92 -13.14
N ALA A 41 -8.79 -8.69 -12.99
CA ALA A 41 -7.63 -8.62 -13.88
C ALA A 41 -7.77 -9.46 -15.16
N ARG A 42 -8.88 -10.20 -15.35
CA ARG A 42 -9.07 -11.16 -16.45
C ARG A 42 -8.75 -10.58 -17.83
N ASP A 43 -9.20 -9.36 -18.10
CA ASP A 43 -9.12 -8.76 -19.44
C ASP A 43 -7.83 -7.96 -19.68
N THR A 44 -6.94 -7.92 -18.68
CA THR A 44 -5.62 -7.30 -18.78
C THR A 44 -4.66 -8.13 -19.64
N ALA A 45 -3.56 -7.55 -20.11
CA ALA A 45 -2.53 -8.27 -20.85
C ALA A 45 -1.96 -9.46 -20.06
N PHE A 46 -1.70 -9.26 -18.75
CA PHE A 46 -1.24 -10.31 -17.87
C PHE A 46 -2.31 -11.38 -17.62
N GLY A 47 -3.57 -10.97 -17.43
CA GLY A 47 -4.68 -11.90 -17.26
C GLY A 47 -4.90 -12.79 -18.49
N LYS A 48 -4.81 -12.21 -19.69
CA LYS A 48 -4.89 -12.94 -20.96
C LYS A 48 -3.70 -13.87 -21.17
N SER A 49 -2.48 -13.43 -20.88
CA SER A 49 -1.28 -14.27 -21.07
C SER A 49 -1.22 -15.49 -20.14
N HIS A 50 -1.99 -15.49 -19.06
CA HIS A 50 -2.10 -16.61 -18.11
C HIS A 50 -3.51 -17.20 -18.06
N SER A 51 -4.35 -16.91 -19.06
CA SER A 51 -5.71 -17.43 -19.21
C SER A 51 -6.55 -17.37 -17.93
N PHE A 52 -6.61 -16.20 -17.28
CA PHE A 52 -7.39 -15.95 -16.07
C PHE A 52 -8.88 -16.30 -16.23
N GLN A 53 -9.39 -16.30 -17.46
CA GLN A 53 -10.76 -16.66 -17.77
C GLN A 53 -11.10 -18.14 -17.47
N ASP A 54 -10.09 -19.03 -17.48
CA ASP A 54 -10.24 -20.43 -17.09
C ASP A 54 -9.48 -20.72 -15.77
N ILE A 55 -9.39 -19.74 -14.87
CA ILE A 55 -8.95 -19.95 -13.47
C ILE A 55 -10.19 -19.86 -12.57
N ASP A 56 -10.65 -21.01 -12.10
CA ASP A 56 -11.81 -21.14 -11.18
C ASP A 56 -11.41 -21.57 -9.76
N SER A 57 -10.15 -21.99 -9.59
CA SER A 57 -9.62 -22.53 -8.35
C SER A 57 -8.15 -22.14 -8.15
N HIS A 58 -7.68 -22.23 -6.91
CA HIS A 58 -6.26 -22.04 -6.60
C HIS A 58 -5.35 -23.06 -7.30
N ALA A 59 -5.82 -24.30 -7.50
CA ALA A 59 -5.07 -25.34 -8.19
C ALA A 59 -4.79 -24.94 -9.65
N THR A 60 -5.80 -24.48 -10.38
CA THR A 60 -5.63 -24.01 -11.76
C THR A 60 -4.79 -22.72 -11.81
N PHE A 61 -4.87 -21.87 -10.78
CA PHE A 61 -4.04 -20.68 -10.69
C PHE A 61 -2.54 -21.00 -10.62
N ILE A 62 -2.13 -21.93 -9.75
CA ILE A 62 -0.70 -22.27 -9.60
C ILE A 62 -0.12 -22.93 -10.85
N GLU A 63 -0.94 -23.64 -11.64
CA GLU A 63 -0.54 -24.22 -12.92
C GLU A 63 -0.32 -23.14 -13.99
N LYS A 64 -1.19 -22.12 -14.02
CA LYS A 64 -1.16 -21.08 -15.05
C LYS A 64 -0.27 -19.89 -14.71
N VAL A 65 -0.05 -19.60 -13.43
CA VAL A 65 0.68 -18.41 -12.97
C VAL A 65 1.88 -18.83 -12.12
N PRO A 66 3.05 -19.06 -12.75
CA PRO A 66 4.23 -19.46 -12.00
C PRO A 66 4.75 -18.32 -11.12
N VAL A 67 5.37 -18.70 -10.01
CA VAL A 67 6.09 -17.77 -9.13
C VAL A 67 7.28 -17.20 -9.90
N ARG A 68 7.47 -15.89 -9.82
CA ARG A 68 8.46 -15.15 -10.60
C ARG A 68 9.14 -14.07 -9.76
N ASP A 69 10.35 -13.71 -10.16
CA ASP A 69 10.99 -12.51 -9.67
C ASP A 69 10.57 -11.25 -10.44
N TYR A 70 11.16 -10.10 -10.09
CA TYR A 70 10.84 -8.84 -10.75
C TYR A 70 11.33 -8.80 -12.20
N GLU A 71 12.48 -9.40 -12.52
CA GLU A 71 13.06 -9.34 -13.86
C GLU A 71 12.21 -10.15 -14.84
N GLU A 72 11.64 -11.27 -14.40
CA GLU A 72 10.68 -12.04 -15.20
C GLU A 72 9.34 -11.31 -15.38
N LEU A 73 8.91 -10.49 -14.41
CA LEU A 73 7.72 -9.65 -14.53
C LEU A 73 7.98 -8.34 -15.31
N ARG A 74 9.24 -7.95 -15.44
CA ARG A 74 9.67 -6.66 -16.00
C ARG A 74 9.09 -6.35 -17.37
N PRO A 75 8.92 -7.29 -18.32
CA PRO A 75 8.31 -6.98 -19.61
C PRO A 75 6.89 -6.38 -19.48
N PHE A 76 6.11 -6.80 -18.50
CA PHE A 76 4.82 -6.19 -18.21
C PHE A 76 4.96 -4.84 -17.51
N VAL A 77 5.87 -4.74 -16.53
CA VAL A 77 6.10 -3.50 -15.80
C VAL A 77 6.60 -2.39 -16.72
N ASP A 78 7.51 -2.68 -17.63
CA ASP A 78 8.08 -1.71 -18.56
C ASP A 78 6.99 -1.17 -19.52
N ARG A 79 6.02 -2.00 -19.93
CA ARG A 79 4.83 -1.56 -20.68
C ARG A 79 3.93 -0.64 -19.86
N VAL A 80 3.67 -0.98 -18.60
CA VAL A 80 2.94 -0.09 -17.68
C VAL A 80 3.67 1.24 -17.54
N VAL A 81 4.98 1.22 -17.36
CA VAL A 81 5.84 2.40 -17.21
C VAL A 81 5.91 3.22 -18.50
N ALA A 82 5.80 2.59 -19.68
CA ALA A 82 5.67 3.26 -20.97
C ALA A 82 4.31 3.96 -21.15
N GLY A 83 3.38 3.77 -20.21
CA GLY A 83 2.08 4.43 -20.18
C GLY A 83 0.94 3.62 -20.80
N GLU A 84 1.15 2.34 -21.13
CA GLU A 84 0.08 1.44 -21.56
C GLU A 84 -0.90 1.16 -20.40
N SER A 85 -2.20 1.09 -20.71
CA SER A 85 -3.24 0.70 -19.76
C SER A 85 -3.51 -0.81 -19.81
N ASP A 86 -4.18 -1.33 -18.77
CA ASP A 86 -4.73 -2.68 -18.77
C ASP A 86 -3.67 -3.78 -18.93
N ILE A 87 -2.46 -3.55 -18.39
CA ILE A 87 -1.35 -4.51 -18.50
C ILE A 87 -1.33 -5.47 -17.32
N LEU A 88 -1.06 -4.99 -16.11
CA LEU A 88 -1.01 -5.78 -14.87
C LEU A 88 -2.31 -5.67 -14.05
N TRP A 89 -3.04 -4.56 -14.23
CA TRP A 89 -4.30 -4.25 -13.56
C TRP A 89 -5.13 -3.37 -14.50
N PRO A 90 -6.48 -3.38 -14.41
CA PRO A 90 -7.30 -2.51 -15.25
C PRO A 90 -6.94 -1.02 -15.10
N GLY A 91 -6.93 -0.31 -16.22
CA GLY A 91 -6.56 1.09 -16.30
C GLY A 91 -5.07 1.36 -16.14
N LYS A 92 -4.73 2.57 -15.70
CA LYS A 92 -3.36 3.01 -15.39
C LYS A 92 -3.17 3.15 -13.88
N PRO A 93 -1.97 2.87 -13.34
CA PRO A 93 -1.68 3.13 -11.93
C PRO A 93 -1.74 4.63 -11.61
N LEU A 94 -2.00 4.97 -10.34
CA LEU A 94 -1.92 6.35 -9.87
C LEU A 94 -0.48 6.81 -9.67
N TYR A 95 0.40 5.90 -9.25
CA TYR A 95 1.80 6.20 -8.99
C TYR A 95 2.70 5.03 -9.37
N TYR A 96 3.99 5.33 -9.52
CA TYR A 96 5.06 4.35 -9.43
C TYR A 96 5.82 4.55 -8.12
N ALA A 97 5.89 3.50 -7.31
CA ALA A 97 6.81 3.47 -6.19
C ALA A 97 8.19 3.00 -6.68
N LYS A 98 9.21 3.85 -6.52
CA LYS A 98 10.61 3.55 -6.84
C LYS A 98 11.28 2.85 -5.66
N THR A 99 11.69 1.61 -5.86
CA THR A 99 12.57 0.92 -4.89
C THR A 99 14.02 1.04 -5.34
N SER A 100 14.93 1.22 -4.39
CA SER A 100 16.37 1.19 -4.66
C SER A 100 16.82 -0.26 -4.82
N GLY A 101 16.72 -0.78 -6.04
CA GLY A 101 17.39 -2.03 -6.42
C GLY A 101 18.90 -1.77 -6.50
N THR A 102 19.71 -2.63 -5.90
CA THR A 102 21.17 -2.46 -5.82
C THR A 102 21.94 -3.14 -6.95
N THR A 103 21.27 -3.80 -7.89
CA THR A 103 21.95 -4.65 -8.90
C THR A 103 21.44 -4.51 -10.34
N SER A 104 20.13 -4.31 -10.57
CA SER A 104 19.54 -4.28 -11.93
C SER A 104 18.93 -2.92 -12.35
N GLY A 105 19.21 -1.86 -11.59
CA GLY A 105 18.61 -0.55 -11.76
C GLY A 105 17.38 -0.33 -10.88
N ALA A 106 16.68 0.79 -11.09
CA ALA A 106 15.50 1.12 -10.31
C ALA A 106 14.32 0.21 -10.69
N LYS A 107 13.68 -0.39 -9.67
CA LYS A 107 12.42 -1.14 -9.85
C LYS A 107 11.24 -0.20 -9.63
N TYR A 108 10.24 -0.32 -10.48
CA TYR A 108 9.02 0.48 -10.46
C TYR A 108 7.86 -0.42 -10.07
N ILE A 109 7.22 -0.13 -8.93
CA ILE A 109 6.06 -0.87 -8.47
C ILE A 109 4.82 -0.02 -8.76
N PRO A 110 3.93 -0.44 -9.67
CA PRO A 110 2.67 0.26 -9.92
C PRO A 110 1.80 0.27 -8.68
N ILE A 111 1.33 1.45 -8.27
CA ILE A 111 0.37 1.63 -7.18
C ILE A 111 -0.97 2.03 -7.78
N THR A 112 -1.98 1.18 -7.58
CA THR A 112 -3.31 1.38 -8.16
C THR A 112 -4.16 2.32 -7.33
N LYS A 113 -5.30 2.75 -7.89
CA LYS A 113 -6.27 3.57 -7.17
C LYS A 113 -6.91 2.82 -6.00
N GLU A 114 -7.14 1.52 -6.18
CA GLU A 114 -7.78 0.65 -5.23
C GLU A 114 -6.88 0.31 -4.05
N SER A 115 -5.56 0.19 -4.27
CA SER A 115 -4.62 -0.13 -3.18
C SER A 115 -4.25 1.08 -2.31
N MET A 116 -4.40 2.31 -2.83
CA MET A 116 -3.97 3.51 -2.13
C MET A 116 -4.60 3.71 -0.74
N PRO A 117 -5.94 3.56 -0.57
CA PRO A 117 -6.57 3.68 0.74
C PRO A 117 -6.04 2.65 1.76
N GLU A 118 -5.60 1.48 1.29
CA GLU A 118 -5.17 0.39 2.17
C GLU A 118 -3.87 0.69 2.89
N HIS A 119 -2.97 1.51 2.32
CA HIS A 119 -1.78 1.97 3.03
C HIS A 119 -2.12 2.79 4.28
N VAL A 120 -3.14 3.66 4.17
CA VAL A 120 -3.61 4.49 5.28
C VAL A 120 -4.40 3.65 6.28
N ASN A 121 -5.27 2.76 5.80
CA ASN A 121 -6.06 1.87 6.63
C ASN A 121 -5.15 0.94 7.45
N ALA A 122 -4.12 0.34 6.83
CA ALA A 122 -3.18 -0.53 7.52
C ALA A 122 -2.43 0.19 8.65
N ALA A 123 -1.87 1.37 8.37
CA ALA A 123 -1.17 2.16 9.39
C ALA A 123 -2.10 2.57 10.54
N ARG A 124 -3.32 3.03 10.23
CA ARG A 124 -4.33 3.37 11.23
C ARG A 124 -4.70 2.14 12.07
N ASN A 125 -5.00 1.02 11.43
CA ASN A 125 -5.46 -0.19 12.10
C ASN A 125 -4.34 -0.77 12.99
N ALA A 126 -3.07 -0.71 12.59
CA ALA A 126 -1.96 -1.13 13.44
C ALA A 126 -1.91 -0.36 14.78
N ILE A 127 -2.07 0.97 14.73
CA ILE A 127 -2.11 1.81 15.94
C ILE A 127 -3.34 1.47 16.79
N LEU A 128 -4.50 1.28 16.16
CA LEU A 128 -5.73 0.95 16.87
C LEU A 128 -5.71 -0.44 17.49
N SER A 129 -5.13 -1.44 16.81
CA SER A 129 -4.90 -2.77 17.36
C SER A 129 -4.01 -2.71 18.60
N TYR A 130 -2.94 -1.89 18.59
CA TYR A 130 -2.12 -1.67 19.78
C TYR A 130 -2.93 -1.05 20.94
N ILE A 131 -3.75 -0.04 20.67
CA ILE A 131 -4.62 0.58 21.69
C ILE A 131 -5.60 -0.44 22.26
N HIS A 132 -6.19 -1.28 21.41
CA HIS A 132 -7.14 -2.30 21.83
C HIS A 132 -6.47 -3.35 22.73
N GLU A 133 -5.31 -3.87 22.30
CA GLU A 133 -4.59 -4.92 23.00
C GLU A 133 -4.03 -4.45 24.35
N THR A 134 -3.49 -3.24 24.40
CA THR A 134 -2.74 -2.76 25.59
C THR A 134 -3.55 -1.81 26.47
N GLY A 135 -4.66 -1.26 25.98
CA GLY A 135 -5.39 -0.17 26.61
C GLY A 135 -4.62 1.16 26.68
N LYS A 136 -3.39 1.23 26.16
CA LYS A 136 -2.54 2.43 26.19
C LYS A 136 -2.94 3.36 25.06
N ALA A 137 -3.66 4.44 25.39
CA ALA A 137 -4.11 5.44 24.41
C ALA A 137 -3.53 6.84 24.64
N ALA A 138 -2.81 7.08 25.75
CA ALA A 138 -2.38 8.43 26.12
C ALA A 138 -1.53 9.14 25.05
N PHE A 139 -0.78 8.38 24.22
CA PHE A 139 0.03 8.94 23.14
C PHE A 139 -0.79 9.70 22.08
N VAL A 140 -2.11 9.45 21.96
CA VAL A 140 -2.97 10.18 21.00
C VAL A 140 -3.19 11.64 21.40
N ASP A 141 -2.91 11.99 22.65
CA ASP A 141 -2.94 13.37 23.15
C ASP A 141 -1.66 14.14 22.82
N HIS A 142 -0.59 13.43 22.43
CA HIS A 142 0.71 14.00 22.16
C HIS A 142 1.00 14.12 20.66
N LYS A 143 2.11 14.78 20.36
CA LYS A 143 2.64 14.92 19.01
C LYS A 143 3.48 13.70 18.63
N MET A 144 3.35 13.26 17.38
CA MET A 144 4.07 12.12 16.81
C MET A 144 5.00 12.61 15.68
N ILE A 145 6.25 12.16 15.71
CA ILE A 145 7.21 12.39 14.62
C ILE A 145 7.14 11.20 13.66
N PHE A 146 7.02 11.48 12.37
CA PHE A 146 7.06 10.46 11.32
C PHE A 146 8.24 10.75 10.40
N LEU A 147 9.20 9.83 10.38
CA LEU A 147 10.30 9.86 9.43
C LEU A 147 9.84 9.16 8.15
N GLN A 148 9.77 9.90 7.05
CA GLN A 148 9.30 9.41 5.75
C GLN A 148 10.37 9.65 4.69
N GLY A 149 10.25 8.92 3.57
CA GLY A 149 11.06 9.18 2.38
C GLY A 149 10.70 10.52 1.75
N SER A 150 11.51 10.93 0.77
CA SER A 150 11.29 12.18 0.02
C SER A 150 9.86 12.23 -0.52
N PRO A 151 9.13 13.34 -0.33
CA PRO A 151 7.81 13.56 -0.93
C PRO A 151 7.88 14.06 -2.37
N GLU A 152 9.09 14.24 -2.91
CA GLU A 152 9.28 14.68 -4.29
C GLU A 152 8.72 13.64 -5.26
N MET A 153 8.01 14.14 -6.28
CA MET A 153 7.43 13.36 -7.35
C MET A 153 8.02 13.80 -8.68
N GLU A 154 8.31 12.84 -9.54
CA GLU A 154 8.72 13.06 -10.92
C GLU A 154 7.59 12.56 -11.83
N ASP A 155 7.31 13.25 -12.94
CA ASP A 155 6.41 12.68 -13.95
C ASP A 155 7.16 11.60 -14.73
N LYS A 156 6.49 10.45 -14.93
CA LYS A 156 6.97 9.39 -15.82
C LYS A 156 5.82 8.95 -16.72
N ASN A 157 5.77 9.51 -17.93
CA ASN A 157 4.75 9.20 -18.93
C ASN A 157 3.32 9.48 -18.43
N GLY A 158 3.13 10.60 -17.72
CA GLY A 158 1.82 11.00 -17.21
C GLY A 158 1.38 10.32 -15.91
N VAL A 159 2.27 9.57 -15.26
CA VAL A 159 2.06 8.95 -13.94
C VAL A 159 3.17 9.39 -12.99
N GLN A 160 2.78 9.76 -11.76
CA GLN A 160 3.71 10.28 -10.76
C GLN A 160 4.61 9.17 -10.19
N LEU A 161 5.93 9.39 -10.20
CA LEU A 161 6.96 8.52 -9.66
C LEU A 161 7.50 9.08 -8.34
N GLY A 162 7.59 8.25 -7.30
CA GLY A 162 8.16 8.67 -6.02
C GLY A 162 8.53 7.52 -5.09
N ARG A 163 8.98 7.83 -3.87
CA ARG A 163 9.13 6.85 -2.79
C ARG A 163 7.75 6.52 -2.22
N LEU A 164 7.45 5.25 -1.93
CA LEU A 164 6.13 4.84 -1.40
C LEU A 164 5.72 5.65 -0.16
N SER A 165 6.63 5.86 0.80
CA SER A 165 6.34 6.65 2.00
C SER A 165 6.12 8.14 1.72
N GLY A 166 6.71 8.68 0.64
CA GLY A 166 6.41 10.01 0.13
C GLY A 166 5.02 10.08 -0.49
N ILE A 167 4.67 9.09 -1.33
CA ILE A 167 3.36 8.97 -1.99
C ILE A 167 2.24 8.91 -0.95
N VAL A 168 2.34 7.98 0.00
CA VAL A 168 1.31 7.77 1.04
C VAL A 168 1.14 9.00 1.94
N ALA A 169 2.19 9.82 2.11
CA ALA A 169 2.09 11.03 2.93
C ALA A 169 1.05 12.04 2.41
N HIS A 170 0.79 12.06 1.09
CA HIS A 170 -0.25 12.89 0.48
C HIS A 170 -1.68 12.42 0.82
N TYR A 171 -1.85 11.16 1.22
CA TYR A 171 -3.15 10.54 1.50
C TYR A 171 -3.49 10.48 2.99
N VAL A 172 -2.62 10.97 3.87
CA VAL A 172 -2.87 10.97 5.32
C VAL A 172 -4.03 11.92 5.64
N PRO A 173 -5.14 11.43 6.23
CA PRO A 173 -6.30 12.26 6.56
C PRO A 173 -5.95 13.42 7.49
N GLY A 174 -6.61 14.57 7.30
CA GLY A 174 -6.32 15.80 8.03
C GLY A 174 -6.37 15.66 9.57
N TYR A 175 -7.22 14.79 10.10
CA TYR A 175 -7.29 14.54 11.56
C TYR A 175 -6.01 13.88 12.11
N LEU A 176 -5.34 13.02 11.33
CA LEU A 176 -4.05 12.44 11.69
C LEU A 176 -2.91 13.45 11.51
N GLN A 177 -3.01 14.33 10.52
CA GLN A 177 -2.00 15.37 10.28
C GLN A 177 -1.86 16.35 11.45
N LYS A 178 -2.94 16.63 12.20
CA LYS A 178 -2.90 17.55 13.35
C LYS A 178 -1.97 17.09 14.48
N ASN A 179 -1.79 15.78 14.63
CA ASN A 179 -0.88 15.20 15.63
C ASN A 179 0.52 14.91 15.06
N ARG A 180 0.75 15.09 13.75
CA ARG A 180 2.08 14.94 13.14
C ARG A 180 2.91 16.20 13.34
N LEU A 181 4.14 16.03 13.85
CA LEU A 181 5.16 17.06 13.74
C LEU A 181 5.72 17.03 12.33
N ARG A 182 5.69 18.18 11.65
CA ARG A 182 6.28 18.33 10.32
C ARG A 182 7.78 18.62 10.46
N PRO A 183 8.65 17.93 9.71
CA PRO A 183 10.09 18.18 9.73
C PRO A 183 10.45 19.64 9.47
N GLY A 184 9.65 20.43 8.74
CA GLY A 184 9.93 21.86 8.56
C GLY A 184 9.97 22.72 9.85
N LYS A 185 9.56 22.18 11.01
CA LYS A 185 9.72 22.80 12.34
C LYS A 185 10.81 22.15 13.21
N LEU A 186 11.41 21.05 12.76
CA LEU A 186 12.60 20.47 13.35
C LEU A 186 13.75 20.79 12.40
N THR A 187 14.78 21.49 12.85
CA THR A 187 16.00 21.68 12.05
C THR A 187 16.45 20.34 11.50
N VAL A 188 16.24 20.10 10.21
CA VAL A 188 16.72 18.90 9.53
C VAL A 188 18.22 19.09 9.45
N LEU A 189 18.94 18.47 10.38
CA LEU A 189 20.38 18.28 10.25
C LEU A 189 20.57 17.50 8.94
N LYS A 190 20.98 18.22 7.89
CA LYS A 190 21.56 17.62 6.69
C LYS A 190 22.81 16.89 7.17
N ILE A 191 22.68 15.60 7.48
CA ILE A 191 23.84 14.74 7.60
C ILE A 191 24.41 14.67 6.20
N GLY A 192 25.52 15.40 5.99
CA GLY A 192 26.22 15.47 4.72
C GLY A 192 26.55 14.07 4.23
N LYS A 193 26.58 13.91 2.90
CA LYS A 193 27.11 12.71 2.24
C LYS A 193 28.43 12.32 2.91
N LEU A 194 28.43 11.20 3.62
CA LEU A 194 29.66 10.46 3.87
C LEU A 194 30.15 10.02 2.48
N ARG A 195 31.25 10.63 2.06
CA ARG A 195 32.03 10.19 0.89
C ARG A 195 32.73 8.88 1.22
#